data_AF-A0A6G2DWE4-F1
#
_entry.id   AF-A0A6G2DWE4-F1
#
_cell.length_a   1.000
_cell.length_b   1.000
_cell.length_c   1.000
_cell.angle_alpha   90.00
_cell.angle_beta   90.00
_cell.angle_gamma   90.00
#
_symmetry.space_group_name_H-M   'P 1'
#
loop_
_entity.id
_entity.type
_entity.pdbx_description
1 polymer ?
#
loop_
_entity_poly.entity_id
_entity_poly.type
_entity_poly.pdbx_seq_one_letter_code
_entity_poly.pdbx_strand_id
1 'polypeptide(L)'
;NINGVNPHVNINVYRIFGKSSASPDWIVKAIFDAVDDGNDIINLSTGQYLMIDGEYEDGTNDFETFLKYKKAIDYANQKGVIIVAALGNDSLNVSNQSDLLKLIGSRKKVRKPGLVVDVPSYFSSTISVGGIDRL
;
A
#
# COMPACT_ATOMS: atom_id res chain seq x y z
N ASN A 1 -12.37 -3.55 30.12
CA ASN A 1 -12.87 -3.35 28.74
C ASN A 1 -11.98 -2.40 28.00
N ILE A 2 -11.56 -2.77 26.79
CA ILE A 2 -10.81 -1.91 25.86
C ILE A 2 -11.82 -1.45 24.81
N ASN A 3 -11.89 -0.13 24.57
CA ASN A 3 -12.70 0.43 23.49
C ASN A 3 -11.79 0.82 22.34
N GLY A 4 -12.17 0.47 21.11
CA GLY A 4 -11.56 1.04 19.91
C GLY A 4 -12.01 2.50 19.70
N VAL A 5 -11.49 3.13 18.64
CA VAL A 5 -11.85 4.53 18.30
C VAL A 5 -13.35 4.68 18.01
N ASN A 6 -13.94 3.73 17.30
CA ASN A 6 -15.39 3.62 17.11
C ASN A 6 -15.88 2.24 17.58
N PRO A 7 -16.36 2.11 18.82
CA PRO A 7 -16.73 0.81 19.39
C PRO A 7 -18.03 0.21 18.84
N HIS A 8 -18.79 0.94 18.03
CA HIS A 8 -20.09 0.51 17.48
C HIS A 8 -20.07 0.32 15.96
N VAL A 9 -18.90 0.43 15.33
CA VAL A 9 -18.76 0.24 13.88
C VAL A 9 -18.89 -1.23 13.49
N ASN A 10 -19.48 -1.49 12.32
CA ASN A 10 -19.44 -2.81 11.71
C ASN A 10 -18.11 -3.01 10.98
N ILE A 11 -17.54 -4.21 11.07
CA ILE A 11 -16.26 -4.55 10.44
C ILE A 11 -16.44 -5.77 9.54
N ASN A 12 -16.21 -5.59 8.24
CA ASN A 12 -16.05 -6.69 7.29
C ASN A 12 -14.57 -7.04 7.15
N VAL A 13 -14.26 -8.34 7.07
CA VAL A 13 -12.88 -8.85 7.12
C VAL A 13 -12.49 -9.48 5.79
N TYR A 14 -11.49 -8.88 5.13
CA TYR A 14 -10.91 -9.37 3.88
C TYR A 14 -9.51 -9.93 4.15
N ARG A 15 -9.44 -11.25 4.36
CA ARG A 15 -8.18 -11.90 4.73
C ARG A 15 -7.27 -12.09 3.50
N ILE A 16 -6.20 -11.31 3.45
CA ILE A 16 -5.15 -11.38 2.41
C ILE A 16 -3.90 -12.17 2.84
N PHE A 17 -3.73 -12.43 4.14
CA PHE A 17 -2.58 -13.15 4.68
C PHE A 17 -2.93 -14.59 5.08
N GLY A 18 -1.94 -15.47 4.91
CA GLY A 18 -1.90 -16.80 5.51
C GLY A 18 -0.97 -16.80 6.72
N LYS A 19 0.12 -17.59 6.63
CA LYS A 19 1.17 -17.64 7.66
C LYS A 19 2.38 -16.74 7.37
N SER A 20 2.42 -16.13 6.19
CA SER A 20 3.57 -15.39 5.65
C SER A 20 3.10 -14.13 4.91
N SER A 21 3.81 -13.70 3.87
CA SER A 21 3.45 -12.56 3.02
C SER A 21 2.12 -12.72 2.27
N ALA A 22 1.57 -11.60 1.81
CA ALA A 22 0.43 -11.53 0.89
C ALA A 22 0.92 -11.17 -0.51
N SER A 23 0.25 -11.71 -1.53
CA SER A 23 0.44 -11.28 -2.91
C SER A 23 -0.20 -9.90 -3.13
N PRO A 24 0.42 -9.00 -3.90
CA PRO A 24 -0.22 -7.75 -4.33
C PRO A 24 -1.59 -7.99 -4.98
N ASP A 25 -1.74 -9.07 -5.75
CA ASP A 25 -3.00 -9.41 -6.42
C ASP A 25 -4.14 -9.72 -5.43
N TRP A 26 -3.82 -10.29 -4.26
CA TRP A 26 -4.82 -10.55 -3.23
C TRP A 26 -5.27 -9.25 -2.55
N ILE A 27 -4.35 -8.31 -2.36
CA ILE A 27 -4.66 -6.98 -1.81
C ILE A 27 -5.56 -6.22 -2.78
N VAL A 28 -5.18 -6.20 -4.06
CA VAL A 28 -5.96 -5.57 -5.14
C VAL A 28 -7.36 -6.17 -5.21
N LYS A 29 -7.49 -7.51 -5.20
CA LYS A 29 -8.79 -8.17 -5.20
C LYS A 29 -9.62 -7.81 -3.96
N ALA A 30 -9.01 -7.81 -2.77
CA ALA A 30 -9.70 -7.46 -1.53
C ALA A 30 -10.24 -6.03 -1.53
N ILE A 31 -9.55 -5.08 -2.19
CA ILE A 31 -10.06 -3.72 -2.36
C ILE A 31 -11.33 -3.74 -3.24
N PHE A 32 -11.31 -4.45 -4.38
CA PHE A 32 -12.50 -4.58 -5.22
C PHE A 32 -13.67 -5.22 -4.47
N ASP A 33 -13.44 -6.37 -3.82
CA ASP A 33 -14.46 -7.08 -3.04
C ASP A 33 -15.04 -6.18 -1.95
N ALA A 34 -14.20 -5.42 -1.21
CA ALA A 34 -14.67 -4.52 -0.17
C ALA A 34 -15.50 -3.36 -0.71
N VAL A 35 -15.15 -2.81 -1.87
CA VAL A 35 -15.97 -1.78 -2.52
C VAL A 35 -17.31 -2.36 -2.97
N ASP A 36 -17.30 -3.55 -3.59
CA ASP A 36 -18.50 -4.20 -4.12
C ASP A 36 -19.47 -4.66 -3.01
N ASP A 37 -18.93 -5.03 -1.85
CA ASP A 37 -19.70 -5.38 -0.65
C ASP A 37 -20.27 -4.14 0.08
N GLY A 38 -20.00 -2.92 -0.41
CA GLY A 38 -20.59 -1.69 0.10
C GLY A 38 -19.91 -1.11 1.35
N ASN A 39 -18.61 -1.36 1.55
CA ASN A 39 -17.87 -0.72 2.63
C ASN A 39 -17.60 0.77 2.32
N ASP A 40 -17.89 1.66 3.26
CA ASP A 40 -17.61 3.10 3.11
C ASP A 40 -16.11 3.44 3.27
N ILE A 41 -15.40 2.66 4.09
CA ILE A 41 -13.99 2.86 4.43
C ILE A 41 -13.24 1.53 4.33
N ILE A 42 -12.09 1.54 3.67
CA ILE A 42 -11.16 0.40 3.58
C ILE A 42 -9.87 0.77 4.29
N ASN A 43 -9.52 0.01 5.34
CA ASN A 43 -8.27 0.16 6.06
C ASN A 43 -7.22 -0.86 5.58
N LEU A 44 -6.07 -0.38 5.12
CA LEU A 44 -4.92 -1.15 4.66
C LEU A 44 -3.71 -0.90 5.55
N SER A 45 -3.61 -1.66 6.65
CA SER A 45 -2.43 -1.66 7.53
C SER A 45 -1.29 -2.53 6.96
N THR A 46 -1.04 -2.41 5.67
CA THR A 46 0.02 -3.09 4.94
C THR A 46 0.37 -2.29 3.69
N GLY A 47 1.60 -2.43 3.21
CA GLY A 47 2.09 -1.75 2.03
C GLY A 47 3.37 -2.40 1.53
N GLN A 48 3.90 -1.85 0.45
CA GLN A 48 5.16 -2.27 -0.15
C GLN A 48 5.79 -1.15 -0.95
N TYR A 49 7.12 -1.17 -1.05
CA TYR A 49 7.86 -0.26 -1.90
C TYR A 49 7.99 -0.87 -3.29
N LEU A 50 7.58 -0.11 -4.31
CA LEU A 50 7.66 -0.51 -5.71
C LEU A 50 8.59 0.46 -6.46
N MET A 51 9.52 -0.09 -7.24
CA MET A 51 10.32 0.70 -8.18
C MET A 51 9.58 0.73 -9.53
N ILE A 52 8.89 1.83 -9.82
CA ILE A 52 7.90 1.94 -10.92
C ILE A 52 8.46 2.56 -12.21
N ASP A 53 9.74 2.94 -12.18
CA ASP A 53 10.57 3.31 -13.33
C ASP A 53 11.98 2.75 -13.09
N GLY A 54 12.88 2.81 -14.08
CA GLY A 54 14.18 2.15 -14.00
C GLY A 54 14.06 0.64 -14.20
N GLU A 55 15.11 -0.08 -13.81
CA GLU A 55 15.28 -1.50 -14.13
C GLU A 55 16.06 -2.25 -13.05
N TYR A 56 15.58 -3.43 -12.70
CA TYR A 56 16.33 -4.46 -11.99
C TYR A 56 17.32 -5.18 -12.93
N GLU A 57 18.21 -6.00 -12.39
CA GLU A 57 19.16 -6.82 -13.18
C GLU A 57 18.49 -7.74 -14.20
N ASP A 58 17.30 -8.23 -13.90
CA ASP A 58 16.49 -9.07 -14.80
C ASP A 58 15.79 -8.27 -15.92
N GLY A 59 16.01 -6.95 -15.99
CA GLY A 59 15.40 -6.05 -16.98
C GLY A 59 13.95 -5.68 -16.68
N THR A 60 13.40 -6.04 -15.52
CA THR A 60 12.03 -5.71 -15.11
C THR A 60 11.98 -4.50 -14.17
N ASN A 61 10.78 -4.02 -13.89
CA ASN A 61 10.45 -3.12 -12.78
C ASN A 61 9.06 -3.47 -12.24
N ASP A 62 8.54 -2.70 -11.29
CA ASP A 62 7.29 -3.00 -10.59
C ASP A 62 6.07 -2.22 -11.14
N PHE A 63 6.17 -1.63 -12.33
CA PHE A 63 5.14 -0.74 -12.88
C PHE A 63 3.78 -1.44 -13.07
N GLU A 64 3.78 -2.71 -13.52
CA GLU A 64 2.54 -3.49 -13.67
C GLU A 64 1.81 -3.69 -12.33
N THR A 65 2.55 -3.95 -11.25
CA THR A 65 1.97 -4.06 -9.90
C THR A 65 1.39 -2.72 -9.44
N PHE A 66 2.10 -1.62 -9.71
CA PHE A 66 1.62 -0.27 -9.43
C PHE A 66 0.30 0.04 -10.17
N LEU A 67 0.19 -0.33 -11.45
CA LEU A 67 -1.04 -0.13 -12.23
C LEU A 67 -2.24 -0.90 -11.65
N LYS A 68 -2.02 -2.11 -11.12
CA LYS A 68 -3.08 -2.89 -10.46
C LYS A 68 -3.59 -2.18 -9.19
N TYR A 69 -2.69 -1.67 -8.35
CA TYR A 69 -3.09 -0.84 -7.20
C TYR A 69 -3.83 0.41 -7.63
N LYS A 70 -3.28 1.14 -8.62
CA LYS A 70 -3.91 2.35 -9.14
C LYS A 70 -5.34 2.07 -9.58
N LYS A 71 -5.57 0.99 -10.33
CA LYS A 71 -6.89 0.60 -10.81
C LYS A 71 -7.88 0.35 -9.66
N ALA A 72 -7.46 -0.37 -8.61
CA ALA A 72 -8.32 -0.66 -7.46
C ALA A 72 -8.62 0.59 -6.62
N ILE A 73 -7.65 1.47 -6.45
CA ILE A 73 -7.79 2.71 -5.68
C ILE A 73 -8.65 3.72 -6.44
N ASP A 74 -8.44 3.86 -7.76
CA ASP A 74 -9.31 4.66 -8.61
C ASP A 74 -10.75 4.14 -8.56
N TYR A 75 -10.95 2.82 -8.57
CA TYR A 75 -12.28 2.20 -8.46
C TYR A 75 -12.96 2.53 -7.14
N ALA A 76 -12.27 2.37 -6.01
CA ALA A 76 -12.78 2.74 -4.70
C ALA A 76 -13.18 4.23 -4.65
N ASN A 77 -12.30 5.11 -5.13
CA ASN A 77 -12.56 6.55 -5.17
C ASN A 77 -13.77 6.90 -6.06
N GLN A 78 -13.88 6.29 -7.24
CA GLN A 78 -15.05 6.47 -8.13
C GLN A 78 -16.37 6.02 -7.49
N LYS A 79 -16.31 5.06 -6.57
CA LYS A 79 -17.45 4.56 -5.80
C LYS A 79 -17.69 5.35 -4.50
N GLY A 80 -16.90 6.38 -4.23
CA GLY A 80 -17.00 7.18 -3.01
C GLY A 80 -16.44 6.50 -1.75
N VAL A 81 -15.67 5.43 -1.92
CA VAL A 81 -15.07 4.67 -0.82
C VAL A 81 -13.72 5.27 -0.44
N ILE A 82 -13.52 5.53 0.85
CA ILE A 82 -12.28 6.09 1.38
C ILE A 82 -11.28 4.96 1.65
N ILE A 83 -10.05 5.11 1.14
CA ILE A 83 -8.94 4.22 1.49
C ILE A 83 -8.04 4.90 2.51
N VAL A 84 -7.76 4.21 3.61
CA VAL A 84 -6.79 4.60 4.63
C VAL A 84 -5.64 3.60 4.61
N ALA A 85 -4.41 4.05 4.42
CA ALA A 85 -3.24 3.18 4.31
C ALA A 85 -2.12 3.60 5.25
N ALA A 86 -1.44 2.61 5.84
CA ALA A 86 -0.26 2.86 6.67
C ALA A 86 0.97 3.22 5.80
N LEU A 87 1.75 4.19 6.27
CA LEU A 87 3.13 4.37 5.81
C LEU A 87 4.04 3.24 6.33
N GLY A 88 5.11 2.96 5.60
CA GLY A 88 6.12 1.97 6.00
C GLY A 88 6.82 2.28 7.34
N ASN A 89 7.29 1.24 8.02
CA ASN A 89 7.97 1.30 9.32
C ASN A 89 9.50 1.23 9.21
N ASP A 90 10.07 1.61 8.07
CA ASP A 90 11.50 1.50 7.77
C ASP A 90 12.29 2.78 8.15
N SER A 91 11.65 3.73 8.84
CA SER A 91 12.24 5.03 9.22
C SER A 91 12.74 5.86 8.02
N LEU A 92 12.00 5.81 6.90
CA LEU A 92 12.38 6.46 5.65
C LEU A 92 11.54 7.73 5.42
N ASN A 93 12.19 8.76 4.87
CA ASN A 93 11.48 9.86 4.25
C ASN A 93 11.03 9.42 2.85
N VAL A 94 9.73 9.20 2.66
CA VAL A 94 9.16 8.76 1.37
C VAL A 94 9.30 9.78 0.23
N SER A 95 9.69 11.03 0.53
CA SER A 95 10.05 12.03 -0.48
C SER A 95 11.53 11.96 -0.89
N ASN A 96 12.35 11.18 -0.19
CA ASN A 96 13.78 11.01 -0.49
C ASN A 96 14.04 9.72 -1.27
N GLN A 97 14.17 9.86 -2.60
CA GLN A 97 14.43 8.72 -3.49
C GLN A 97 15.75 8.00 -3.21
N SER A 98 16.76 8.69 -2.66
CA SER A 98 18.03 8.04 -2.34
C SER A 98 17.88 7.01 -1.22
N ASP A 99 17.01 7.30 -0.23
CA ASP A 99 16.77 6.39 0.88
C ASP A 99 15.90 5.20 0.45
N LEU A 100 14.88 5.46 -0.37
CA LEU A 100 14.04 4.41 -0.95
C LEU A 100 14.81 3.49 -1.90
N LEU A 101 15.70 4.03 -2.74
CA LEU A 101 16.56 3.23 -3.62
C LEU A 101 17.56 2.38 -2.86
N LYS A 102 18.11 2.87 -1.73
CA LYS A 102 18.94 2.05 -0.84
C LYS A 102 18.15 0.86 -0.28
N LEU A 103 16.90 1.09 0.15
CA LEU A 103 16.03 0.02 0.63
C LEU A 103 15.78 -1.01 -0.48
N ILE A 104 15.35 -0.58 -1.67
CA ILE A 104 15.12 -1.48 -2.81
C ILE A 104 16.39 -2.25 -3.16
N GLY A 105 17.54 -1.57 -3.25
CA GLY A 105 18.84 -2.16 -3.56
C GLY A 105 19.31 -3.22 -2.55
N SER A 106 18.88 -3.12 -1.29
CA SER A 106 19.14 -4.15 -0.26
C SER A 106 18.28 -5.42 -0.43
N ARG A 107 17.17 -5.34 -1.16
CA ARG A 107 16.20 -6.43 -1.36
C ARG A 107 16.32 -7.07 -2.75
N LYS A 108 16.57 -6.27 -3.79
CA LYS A 108 16.70 -6.71 -5.18
C LYS A 108 17.79 -5.88 -5.88
N LYS A 109 18.65 -6.53 -6.68
CA LYS A 109 19.72 -5.83 -7.41
C LYS A 109 19.13 -4.89 -8.48
N VAL A 110 19.50 -3.62 -8.38
CA VAL A 110 19.07 -2.54 -9.28
C VAL A 110 20.14 -2.31 -10.34
N ARG A 111 19.76 -2.41 -11.62
CA ARG A 111 20.63 -2.11 -12.77
C ARG A 111 20.57 -0.62 -13.12
N LYS A 112 19.37 -0.06 -13.16
CA LYS A 112 19.11 1.35 -13.45
C LYS A 112 18.16 1.89 -12.37
N PRO A 113 18.62 2.80 -11.49
CA PRO A 113 17.75 3.43 -10.51
C PRO A 113 16.58 4.15 -11.17
N GLY A 114 15.41 4.09 -10.54
CA GLY A 114 14.22 4.82 -10.97
C GLY A 114 13.37 5.28 -9.79
N LEU A 115 12.12 5.66 -10.07
CA LEU A 115 11.20 6.17 -9.06
C LEU A 115 10.71 5.03 -8.16
N VAL A 116 10.88 5.18 -6.86
CA VAL A 116 10.35 4.28 -5.83
C VAL A 116 9.20 4.94 -5.10
N VAL A 117 8.13 4.20 -4.88
CA VAL A 117 6.91 4.66 -4.18
C VAL A 117 6.49 3.66 -3.11
N ASP A 118 5.92 4.16 -2.00
CA ASP A 118 5.28 3.33 -0.96
C ASP A 118 3.79 3.17 -1.31
N VAL A 119 3.35 1.98 -1.73
CA VAL A 119 1.93 1.74 -2.09
C VAL A 119 1.24 0.91 -1.02
N PRO A 120 -0.05 1.16 -0.73
CA PRO A 120 -0.96 2.08 -1.42
C PRO A 120 -1.00 3.52 -0.86
N SER A 121 -0.10 3.89 0.06
CA SER A 121 -0.05 5.23 0.67
C SER A 121 0.40 6.35 -0.29
N TYR A 122 1.01 6.01 -1.43
CA TYR A 122 1.47 6.99 -2.42
C TYR A 122 0.34 7.72 -3.16
N PHE A 123 -0.83 7.10 -3.33
CA PHE A 123 -1.89 7.64 -4.18
C PHE A 123 -2.60 8.83 -3.50
N SER A 124 -2.87 9.89 -4.27
CA SER A 124 -3.47 11.13 -3.74
C SER A 124 -4.90 10.97 -3.20
N SER A 125 -5.60 9.91 -3.61
CA SER A 125 -6.94 9.54 -3.11
C SER A 125 -6.90 8.62 -1.89
N THR A 126 -5.70 8.31 -1.38
CA THR A 126 -5.50 7.55 -0.14
C THR A 126 -5.19 8.51 1.01
N ILE A 127 -5.74 8.23 2.19
CA ILE A 127 -5.30 8.86 3.45
C ILE A 127 -4.11 8.07 3.99
N SER A 128 -2.93 8.69 3.98
CA SER A 128 -1.69 8.07 4.44
C SER A 128 -1.42 8.37 5.90
N VAL A 129 -1.22 7.33 6.70
CA VAL A 129 -1.13 7.42 8.17
C VAL A 129 0.25 7.00 8.64
N GLY A 130 0.93 7.91 9.36
CA GLY A 130 2.19 7.63 10.07
C GLY A 130 1.98 7.30 11.55
N GLY A 131 3.04 6.87 12.23
CA GLY A 131 3.04 6.59 13.66
C GLY A 131 3.67 7.72 14.48
N ILE A 132 3.17 7.94 15.70
CA ILE A 132 3.77 8.81 16.72
C ILE A 132 3.88 8.04 18.03
N ASP A 133 4.82 8.45 18.88
CA ASP A 133 4.94 7.95 20.26
C ASP A 133 4.13 8.80 21.25
N ARG A 134 4.12 8.37 22.51
CA ARG A 134 3.69 9.23 23.61
C ARG A 134 4.88 10.10 23.99
N LEU A 135 4.74 11.42 23.75
CA LEU A 135 5.65 12.44 24.24
C LEU A 135 5.87 12.35 25.76
#